data_AF-C5BBM6-F1
#
_entry.id   AF-C5BBM6-F1
#
_cell.length_a   1.000
_cell.length_b   1.000
_cell.length_c   1.000
_cell.angle_alpha   90.00
_cell.angle_beta   90.00
_cell.angle_gamma   90.00
#
_symmetry.space_group_name_H-M   'P 1'
#
loop_
_entity.id
_entity.type
_entity.pdbx_description
1 polymer ?
#
loop_
_entity_poly.entity_id
_entity_poly.type
_entity_poly.pdbx_seq_one_letter_code
_entity_poly.pdbx_strand_id
1 'polypeptide(L)'
;MTISHASNITRPPKVSIHDGRAVTTTDDVAAYFGKQAHHVVQKVESLDCSKYFTIRNFSRMVKNKAIGSGAERQVVYYEMTKDGFVFLVMGFTGKRAAAFKEAYIAEFNRMERQLLTRQQGAYSAPKPQPLCDGEIKNLKWLIDSIVNPFRFRAAWNQGVWYALRQATGVPSPYPFTAADLPALARELQRIMEISHETRSLLQQLEKQVLQQVVRNRGELRPVLNHIQHEFRQLSLLGETRSRLNNVERQSLARLERRAG
;
A
#
# COMPACT_ATOMS: atom_id res chain seq x y z
N MET A 1 -28.38 31.71 -24.08
CA MET A 1 -28.75 30.34 -23.67
C MET A 1 -27.78 29.88 -22.59
N THR A 2 -28.11 30.13 -21.34
CA THR A 2 -27.32 29.70 -20.17
C THR A 2 -27.76 28.29 -19.79
N ILE A 3 -26.87 27.32 -19.98
CA ILE A 3 -27.08 25.94 -19.53
C ILE A 3 -26.85 25.93 -18.03
N SER A 4 -27.95 26.03 -17.28
CA SER A 4 -27.99 25.82 -15.84
C SER A 4 -27.58 24.38 -15.54
N HIS A 5 -26.33 24.18 -15.11
CA HIS A 5 -25.91 22.95 -14.45
C HIS A 5 -26.68 22.85 -13.14
N ALA A 6 -27.80 22.11 -13.14
CA ALA A 6 -28.44 21.66 -11.93
C ALA A 6 -27.46 20.74 -11.20
N SER A 7 -26.70 21.33 -10.27
CA SER A 7 -26.00 20.63 -9.21
C SER A 7 -27.05 19.78 -8.48
N ASN A 8 -27.10 18.50 -8.82
CA ASN A 8 -27.95 17.52 -8.17
C ASN A 8 -27.33 17.25 -6.79
N ILE A 9 -27.55 18.19 -5.86
CA ILE A 9 -27.11 18.10 -4.48
C ILE A 9 -27.82 16.89 -3.90
N THR A 10 -27.09 15.78 -3.79
CA THR A 10 -27.57 14.53 -3.20
C THR A 10 -27.79 14.80 -1.70
N ARG A 11 -29.01 15.20 -1.34
CA ARG A 11 -29.38 15.40 0.07
C ARG A 11 -29.22 14.07 0.81
N PRO A 12 -28.66 14.07 2.03
CA PRO A 12 -28.52 12.86 2.82
C PRO A 12 -29.90 12.22 3.08
N PRO A 13 -29.96 10.88 3.26
CA PRO A 13 -31.22 10.22 3.59
C PRO A 13 -31.78 10.80 4.88
N LYS A 14 -33.10 11.04 4.91
CA LYS A 14 -33.77 11.61 6.08
C LYS A 14 -33.81 10.57 7.20
N VAL A 15 -33.37 10.97 8.38
CA VAL A 15 -33.34 10.14 9.60
C VAL A 15 -33.99 10.93 10.73
N SER A 16 -34.81 10.27 11.53
CA SER A 16 -35.44 10.81 12.75
C SER A 16 -35.09 9.94 13.96
N ILE A 17 -35.31 10.47 15.17
CA ILE A 17 -35.17 9.71 16.41
C ILE A 17 -36.56 9.30 16.89
N HIS A 18 -36.78 8.00 17.07
CA HIS A 18 -37.99 7.42 17.66
C HIS A 18 -37.54 6.44 18.76
N ASP A 19 -38.04 6.61 19.99
CA ASP A 19 -37.65 5.81 21.16
C ASP A 19 -36.13 5.70 21.38
N GLY A 20 -35.42 6.82 21.19
CA GLY A 20 -33.97 6.89 21.34
C GLY A 20 -33.16 6.16 20.26
N ARG A 21 -33.82 5.70 19.18
CA ARG A 21 -33.17 5.04 18.04
C ARG A 21 -33.30 5.88 16.78
N ALA A 22 -32.22 5.92 16.00
CA ALA A 22 -32.25 6.46 14.66
C ALA A 22 -33.06 5.56 13.72
N VAL A 23 -34.11 6.11 13.13
CA VAL A 23 -35.02 5.43 12.20
C VAL A 23 -35.18 6.21 10.90
N THR A 24 -35.54 5.51 9.84
CA THR A 24 -35.95 6.10 8.56
C THR A 24 -37.23 5.40 8.06
N THR A 25 -37.89 5.98 7.06
CA THR A 25 -39.15 5.43 6.52
C THR A 25 -39.00 4.92 5.10
N THR A 26 -39.88 4.01 4.67
CA THR A 26 -39.93 3.56 3.27
C THR A 26 -40.15 4.71 2.28
N ASP A 27 -40.83 5.79 2.68
CA ASP A 27 -41.00 6.99 1.85
C ASP A 27 -39.68 7.74 1.65
N ASP A 28 -38.92 7.92 2.73
CA ASP A 28 -37.62 8.62 2.69
C ASP A 28 -36.58 7.82 1.90
N VAL A 29 -36.56 6.50 2.09
CA VAL A 29 -35.73 5.58 1.31
C VAL A 29 -36.10 5.65 -0.17
N ALA A 30 -37.39 5.65 -0.50
CA ALA A 30 -37.87 5.77 -1.87
C ALA A 30 -37.43 7.09 -2.51
N ALA A 31 -37.60 8.21 -1.81
CA ALA A 31 -37.17 9.53 -2.28
C ALA A 31 -35.66 9.58 -2.54
N TYR A 32 -34.84 9.05 -1.62
CA TYR A 32 -33.38 9.05 -1.75
C TYR A 32 -32.90 8.19 -2.92
N PHE A 33 -33.41 6.97 -3.08
CA PHE A 33 -32.99 6.06 -4.16
C PHE A 33 -33.72 6.29 -5.49
N GLY A 34 -34.64 7.25 -5.56
CA GLY A 34 -35.44 7.52 -6.76
C GLY A 34 -36.36 6.34 -7.11
N LYS A 35 -36.94 5.69 -6.11
CA LYS A 35 -37.85 4.55 -6.24
C LYS A 35 -39.27 4.96 -5.86
N GLN A 36 -40.25 4.14 -6.24
CA GLN A 36 -41.64 4.32 -5.79
C GLN A 36 -41.83 3.73 -4.39
N ALA A 37 -42.50 4.45 -3.48
CA ALA A 37 -42.66 4.03 -2.09
C ALA A 37 -43.31 2.65 -1.95
N HIS A 38 -44.32 2.34 -2.77
CA HIS A 38 -44.98 1.03 -2.73
C HIS A 38 -44.04 -0.13 -3.14
N HIS A 39 -43.10 0.08 -4.07
CA HIS A 39 -42.09 -0.94 -4.40
C HIS A 39 -41.11 -1.17 -3.25
N VAL A 40 -40.78 -0.12 -2.49
CA VAL A 40 -39.93 -0.25 -1.31
C VAL A 40 -40.65 -1.04 -0.21
N VAL A 41 -41.94 -0.77 0.01
CA VAL A 41 -42.80 -1.56 0.92
C VAL A 41 -42.85 -3.02 0.52
N GLN A 42 -43.15 -3.32 -0.75
CA GLN A 42 -43.16 -4.70 -1.26
C GLN A 42 -41.80 -5.38 -1.07
N LYS A 43 -40.71 -4.65 -1.27
CA LYS A 43 -39.37 -5.21 -1.08
C LYS A 43 -39.10 -5.56 0.38
N VAL A 44 -39.59 -4.75 1.33
CA VAL A 44 -39.52 -5.05 2.78
C VAL A 44 -40.31 -6.32 3.10
N GLU A 45 -41.53 -6.44 2.56
CA GLU A 45 -42.40 -7.61 2.76
C GLU A 45 -41.84 -8.89 2.14
N SER A 46 -41.01 -8.77 1.10
CA SER A 46 -40.36 -9.89 0.42
C SER A 46 -38.94 -10.19 0.91
N LEU A 47 -38.47 -9.57 2.00
CA LEU A 47 -37.11 -9.84 2.50
C LEU A 47 -37.02 -11.25 3.09
N ASP A 48 -36.09 -12.04 2.55
CA ASP A 48 -35.76 -13.35 3.12
C ASP A 48 -34.80 -13.17 4.30
N CYS A 49 -35.37 -12.96 5.48
CA CYS A 49 -34.65 -12.83 6.73
C CYS A 49 -35.46 -13.45 7.89
N SER A 50 -34.79 -13.70 9.01
CA SER A 50 -35.45 -14.33 10.16
C SER A 50 -36.56 -13.45 10.72
N LYS A 51 -37.66 -14.07 11.20
CA LYS A 51 -38.76 -13.34 11.86
C LYS A 51 -38.28 -12.42 12.96
N TYR A 52 -37.28 -12.87 13.73
CA TYR A 52 -36.65 -12.06 14.78
C TYR A 52 -36.01 -10.78 14.21
N PHE A 53 -35.27 -10.88 13.10
CA PHE A 53 -34.68 -9.72 12.45
C PHE A 53 -35.74 -8.76 11.94
N THR A 54 -36.80 -9.29 11.31
CA THR A 54 -37.90 -8.47 10.77
C THR A 54 -38.55 -7.64 11.86
N ILE A 55 -38.99 -8.28 12.95
CA ILE A 55 -39.70 -7.62 14.08
C ILE A 55 -38.82 -6.55 14.74
N ARG A 56 -37.51 -6.77 14.82
CA ARG A 56 -36.58 -5.85 15.50
C ARG A 56 -36.23 -4.62 14.65
N ASN A 57 -36.35 -4.73 13.34
CA ASN A 57 -35.79 -3.74 12.41
C ASN A 57 -36.83 -3.07 11.51
N PHE A 58 -38.05 -3.59 11.42
CA PHE A 58 -39.13 -3.04 10.60
C PHE A 58 -40.44 -2.95 11.40
N SER A 59 -40.94 -1.74 11.58
CA SER A 59 -42.23 -1.45 12.23
C SER A 59 -43.25 -1.04 11.17
N ARG A 60 -44.31 -1.83 11.03
CA ARG A 60 -45.39 -1.54 10.09
C ARG A 60 -46.27 -0.42 10.64
N MET A 61 -46.43 0.63 9.86
CA MET A 61 -47.19 1.82 10.20
C MET A 61 -48.28 2.08 9.16
N VAL A 62 -49.31 2.83 9.56
CA VAL A 62 -50.41 3.25 8.67
C VAL A 62 -50.55 4.76 8.76
N LYS A 63 -50.66 5.41 7.60
CA LYS A 63 -50.97 6.84 7.50
C LYS A 63 -52.15 7.05 6.57
N ASN A 64 -52.92 8.10 6.80
CA ASN A 64 -53.93 8.54 5.86
C ASN A 64 -53.27 9.35 4.74
N LYS A 65 -53.62 9.02 3.49
CA LYS A 65 -53.22 9.75 2.30
C LYS A 65 -54.47 10.26 1.61
N ALA A 66 -54.55 11.58 1.40
CA ALA A 66 -55.61 12.18 0.62
C ALA A 66 -55.59 11.63 -0.83
N ILE A 67 -56.75 11.21 -1.32
CA ILE A 67 -56.94 10.68 -2.68
C ILE A 67 -57.77 11.63 -3.57
N GLY A 68 -58.09 12.82 -3.05
CA GLY A 68 -58.93 13.83 -3.74
C GLY A 68 -60.36 13.84 -3.19
N SER A 69 -61.09 14.92 -3.48
CA SER A 69 -62.51 15.10 -3.11
C SER A 69 -62.81 14.90 -1.61
N GLY A 70 -61.89 15.27 -0.73
CA GLY A 70 -62.03 15.11 0.72
C GLY A 70 -61.92 13.66 1.24
N ALA A 71 -61.68 12.68 0.35
CA ALA A 71 -61.51 11.29 0.74
C ALA A 71 -60.05 10.97 1.10
N GLU A 72 -59.89 10.16 2.15
CA GLU A 72 -58.59 9.65 2.60
C GLU A 72 -58.53 8.14 2.44
N ARG A 73 -57.33 7.63 2.12
CA ARG A 73 -57.03 6.20 2.10
C ARG A 73 -55.92 5.88 3.07
N GLN A 74 -56.08 4.81 3.83
CA GLN A 74 -55.01 4.25 4.63
C GLN A 74 -53.94 3.63 3.74
N VAL A 75 -52.69 4.07 3.91
CA VAL A 75 -51.51 3.58 3.20
C VAL A 75 -50.52 3.05 4.22
N VAL A 76 -50.01 1.84 3.94
CA VAL A 76 -48.99 1.19 4.75
C VAL A 76 -47.62 1.74 4.39
N TYR A 77 -46.79 1.98 5.40
CA TYR A 77 -45.37 2.26 5.26
C TYR A 77 -44.61 1.56 6.39
N TYR A 78 -43.29 1.43 6.26
CA TYR A 78 -42.46 0.88 7.34
C TYR A 78 -41.51 1.94 7.87
N GLU A 79 -41.43 2.03 9.19
CA GLU A 79 -40.26 2.59 9.87
C GLU A 79 -39.21 1.49 9.99
N MET A 80 -37.95 1.85 9.81
CA MET A 80 -36.85 0.90 9.89
C MET A 80 -35.64 1.47 10.62
N THR A 81 -34.96 0.60 11.35
CA THR A 81 -33.69 0.91 11.99
C THR A 81 -32.58 1.02 10.95
N LYS A 82 -31.39 1.47 11.39
CA LYS A 82 -30.16 1.40 10.59
C LYS A 82 -29.92 0.00 10.00
N ASP A 83 -30.12 -1.06 10.78
CA ASP A 83 -29.83 -2.43 10.33
C ASP A 83 -30.86 -2.91 9.31
N GLY A 84 -32.15 -2.60 9.50
CA GLY A 84 -33.19 -2.86 8.51
C GLY A 84 -32.97 -2.10 7.20
N PHE A 85 -32.59 -0.83 7.30
CA PHE A 85 -32.23 0.01 6.16
C PHE A 85 -31.06 -0.57 5.36
N VAL A 86 -29.95 -0.92 6.02
CA VAL A 86 -28.78 -1.50 5.35
C VAL A 86 -29.15 -2.80 4.67
N PHE A 87 -29.88 -3.70 5.34
CA PHE A 87 -30.31 -4.98 4.76
C PHE A 87 -31.15 -4.78 3.50
N LEU A 88 -32.11 -3.86 3.54
CA LEU A 88 -32.96 -3.50 2.40
C LEU A 88 -32.15 -2.95 1.22
N VAL A 89 -31.24 -2.00 1.49
CA VAL A 89 -30.47 -1.30 0.45
C VAL A 89 -29.44 -2.19 -0.23
N MET A 90 -28.90 -3.21 0.46
CA MET A 90 -27.98 -4.17 -0.17
C MET A 90 -28.60 -4.89 -1.39
N GLY A 91 -29.93 -5.07 -1.39
CA GLY A 91 -30.67 -5.63 -2.52
C GLY A 91 -31.03 -4.63 -3.63
N PHE A 92 -30.68 -3.35 -3.50
CA PHE A 92 -30.99 -2.33 -4.51
C PHE A 92 -29.94 -2.26 -5.64
N THR A 93 -30.44 -1.94 -6.83
CA THR A 93 -29.64 -1.65 -8.03
C THR A 93 -29.78 -0.18 -8.45
N GLY A 94 -28.82 0.30 -9.26
CA GLY A 94 -28.75 1.67 -9.79
C GLY A 94 -27.57 2.50 -9.27
N LYS A 95 -27.27 3.64 -9.92
CA LYS A 95 -26.10 4.48 -9.62
C LYS A 95 -26.02 4.95 -8.16
N ARG A 96 -27.15 5.36 -7.57
CA ARG A 96 -27.21 5.77 -6.15
C ARG A 96 -27.00 4.60 -5.18
N ALA A 97 -27.51 3.42 -5.52
CA ALA A 97 -27.30 2.21 -4.71
C ALA A 97 -25.84 1.74 -4.78
N ALA A 98 -25.20 1.84 -5.95
CA ALA A 98 -23.77 1.56 -6.10
C ALA A 98 -22.91 2.52 -5.24
N ALA A 99 -23.15 3.84 -5.36
CA ALA A 99 -22.45 4.84 -4.55
C ALA A 99 -22.62 4.61 -3.04
N PHE A 100 -23.82 4.25 -2.58
CA PHE A 100 -24.05 3.90 -1.18
C PHE A 100 -23.25 2.65 -0.76
N LYS A 101 -23.26 1.59 -1.58
CA LYS A 101 -22.51 0.35 -1.30
C LYS A 101 -21.01 0.60 -1.23
N GLU A 102 -20.45 1.38 -2.17
CA GLU A 102 -19.05 1.79 -2.16
C GLU A 102 -18.71 2.60 -0.91
N ALA A 103 -19.55 3.57 -0.53
CA ALA A 103 -19.34 4.36 0.69
C ALA A 103 -19.40 3.50 1.95
N TYR A 104 -20.34 2.54 2.02
CA TYR A 104 -20.45 1.59 3.13
C TYR A 104 -19.21 0.68 3.22
N ILE A 105 -18.71 0.18 2.09
CA ILE A 105 -17.47 -0.63 2.03
C ILE A 105 -16.26 0.22 2.45
N ALA A 106 -16.16 1.46 1.97
CA ALA A 106 -15.07 2.36 2.35
C ALA A 106 -15.08 2.66 3.85
N GLU A 107 -16.26 2.85 4.44
CA GLU A 107 -16.45 3.01 5.88
C GLU A 107 -16.04 1.76 6.66
N PHE A 108 -16.45 0.57 6.19
CA PHE A 108 -16.04 -0.70 6.77
C PHE A 108 -14.52 -0.86 6.74
N ASN A 109 -13.88 -0.61 5.60
CA ASN A 109 -12.42 -0.66 5.45
C ASN A 109 -11.72 0.37 6.34
N ARG A 110 -12.33 1.55 6.57
CA ARG A 110 -11.79 2.53 7.52
C ARG A 110 -11.85 2.01 8.94
N MET A 111 -12.99 1.44 9.36
CA MET A 111 -13.15 0.83 10.67
C MET A 111 -12.22 -0.37 10.85
N GLU A 112 -12.09 -1.22 9.84
CA GLU A 112 -11.14 -2.34 9.82
C GLU A 112 -9.72 -1.84 10.03
N ARG A 113 -9.28 -0.81 9.29
CA ARG A 113 -7.96 -0.19 9.50
C ARG A 113 -7.81 0.37 10.91
N GLN A 114 -8.82 1.07 11.43
CA GLN A 114 -8.79 1.60 12.80
C GLN A 114 -8.71 0.49 13.86
N LEU A 115 -9.46 -0.60 13.67
CA LEU A 115 -9.42 -1.77 14.53
C LEU A 115 -8.09 -2.51 14.41
N LEU A 116 -7.52 -2.65 13.20
CA LEU A 116 -6.19 -3.21 12.99
C LEU A 116 -5.10 -2.34 13.61
N THR A 117 -5.19 -1.01 13.54
CA THR A 117 -4.27 -0.10 14.27
C THR A 117 -4.42 -0.23 15.78
N ARG A 118 -5.64 -0.45 16.30
CA ARG A 118 -5.89 -0.69 17.73
C ARG A 118 -5.44 -2.10 18.18
N GLN A 119 -5.66 -3.11 17.34
CA GLN A 119 -5.24 -4.51 17.52
C GLN A 119 -3.77 -4.75 17.16
N GLN A 120 -3.03 -3.74 16.69
CA GLN A 120 -1.56 -3.78 16.72
C GLN A 120 -1.00 -3.72 18.15
N GLY A 121 -1.87 -3.62 19.18
CA GLY A 121 -1.60 -4.06 20.56
C GLY A 121 -1.97 -5.52 20.88
N ALA A 122 -2.75 -6.23 20.05
CA ALA A 122 -3.16 -7.63 20.24
C ALA A 122 -3.64 -8.29 18.91
N TYR A 123 -2.72 -9.02 18.25
CA TYR A 123 -2.89 -9.96 17.13
C TYR A 123 -3.22 -9.42 15.72
N SER A 124 -2.33 -9.73 14.76
CA SER A 124 -2.47 -9.49 13.31
C SER A 124 -2.18 -10.80 12.56
N ALA A 125 -2.75 -10.98 11.36
CA ALA A 125 -2.31 -11.96 10.36
C ALA A 125 -0.76 -12.01 10.28
N PRO A 126 -0.13 -13.16 9.93
CA PRO A 126 1.31 -13.32 10.11
C PRO A 126 2.04 -12.17 9.43
N LYS A 127 2.63 -11.30 10.25
CA LYS A 127 3.47 -10.20 9.80
C LYS A 127 4.50 -10.79 8.83
N PRO A 128 4.81 -10.14 7.69
CA PRO A 128 5.95 -10.53 6.87
C PRO A 128 7.14 -10.71 7.82
N GLN A 129 7.65 -11.94 7.90
CA GLN A 129 8.62 -12.27 8.94
C GLN A 129 9.83 -11.35 8.77
N PRO A 130 10.21 -10.59 9.81
CA PRO A 130 11.46 -9.85 9.79
C PRO A 130 12.61 -10.78 9.45
N LEU A 131 13.67 -10.24 8.88
CA LEU A 131 14.91 -11.00 8.68
C LEU A 131 15.34 -11.64 10.01
N CYS A 132 15.73 -12.91 9.96
CA CYS A 132 16.25 -13.60 11.13
C CYS A 132 17.65 -13.09 11.48
N ASP A 133 18.11 -13.33 12.71
CA ASP A 133 19.43 -12.86 13.16
C ASP A 133 20.58 -13.30 12.24
N GLY A 134 20.49 -14.50 11.66
CA GLY A 134 21.47 -15.01 10.70
C GLY A 134 21.53 -14.17 9.42
N GLU A 135 20.38 -13.74 8.91
CA GLU A 135 20.28 -12.89 7.72
C GLU A 135 20.73 -11.47 8.00
N ILE A 136 20.35 -10.92 9.15
CA ILE A 136 20.81 -9.59 9.58
C ILE A 136 22.33 -9.58 9.72
N LYS A 137 22.91 -10.64 10.30
CA LYS A 137 24.37 -10.80 10.40
C LYS A 137 25.02 -10.93 9.01
N ASN A 138 24.43 -11.73 8.11
CA ASN A 138 24.93 -11.88 6.74
C ASN A 138 24.87 -10.56 5.96
N LEU A 139 23.77 -9.82 6.08
CA LEU A 139 23.58 -8.50 5.49
C LEU A 139 24.63 -7.51 6.01
N LYS A 140 24.83 -7.44 7.32
CA LYS A 140 25.85 -6.59 7.92
C LYS A 140 27.25 -6.95 7.43
N TRP A 141 27.57 -8.24 7.36
CA TRP A 141 28.86 -8.70 6.84
C TRP A 141 29.10 -8.27 5.38
N LEU A 142 28.08 -8.38 4.52
CA LEU A 142 28.15 -7.93 3.13
C LEU A 142 28.38 -6.42 3.03
N ILE A 143 27.63 -5.64 3.82
CA ILE A 143 27.81 -4.18 3.92
C ILE A 143 29.22 -3.85 4.43
N ASP A 144 29.72 -4.55 5.43
CA ASP A 144 31.07 -4.34 5.96
C ASP A 144 32.14 -4.69 4.90
N SER A 145 31.95 -5.74 4.09
CA SER A 145 32.86 -6.06 2.97
C SER A 145 32.93 -4.94 1.94
N ILE A 146 31.79 -4.30 1.65
CA ILE A 146 31.71 -3.12 0.76
C ILE A 146 32.43 -1.92 1.38
N VAL A 147 32.19 -1.65 2.67
CA VAL A 147 32.56 -0.39 3.32
C VAL A 147 34.01 -0.37 3.82
N ASN A 148 34.50 -1.47 4.38
CA ASN A 148 35.82 -1.55 5.03
C ASN A 148 37.02 -1.10 4.19
N PRO A 149 37.06 -1.38 2.87
CA PRO A 149 38.17 -0.95 2.02
C PRO A 149 38.28 0.56 1.83
N PHE A 150 37.20 1.31 2.05
CA PHE A 150 37.18 2.76 1.79
C PHE A 150 37.57 3.57 3.02
N ARG A 151 38.24 4.70 2.80
CA ARG A 151 38.61 5.65 3.85
C ARG A 151 37.40 6.29 4.52
N PHE A 152 36.38 6.68 3.75
CA PHE A 152 35.17 7.35 4.24
C PHE A 152 34.08 6.37 4.70
N ARG A 153 34.43 5.50 5.64
CA ARG A 153 33.57 4.37 6.05
C ARG A 153 32.16 4.77 6.47
N ALA A 154 32.03 5.83 7.27
CA ALA A 154 30.73 6.28 7.75
C ALA A 154 29.80 6.73 6.61
N ALA A 155 30.33 7.49 5.65
CA ALA A 155 29.57 7.97 4.49
C ALA A 155 29.18 6.81 3.56
N TRP A 156 30.10 5.86 3.31
CA TRP A 156 29.78 4.66 2.56
C TRP A 156 28.73 3.81 3.25
N ASN A 157 28.83 3.59 4.56
CA ASN A 157 27.83 2.83 5.31
C ASN A 157 26.44 3.48 5.21
N GLN A 158 26.34 4.79 5.41
CA GLN A 158 25.08 5.54 5.27
C GLN A 158 24.54 5.46 3.84
N GLY A 159 25.40 5.62 2.83
CA GLY A 159 25.03 5.53 1.42
C GLY A 159 24.53 4.15 1.02
N VAL A 160 25.18 3.08 1.48
CA VAL A 160 24.74 1.70 1.26
C VAL A 160 23.39 1.45 1.90
N TRP A 161 23.21 1.81 3.18
CA TRP A 161 21.89 1.66 3.83
C TRP A 161 20.81 2.46 3.12
N TYR A 162 21.10 3.69 2.71
CA TYR A 162 20.16 4.51 1.94
C TYR A 162 19.76 3.84 0.62
N ALA A 163 20.72 3.31 -0.13
CA ALA A 163 20.48 2.63 -1.39
C ALA A 163 19.61 1.36 -1.21
N LEU A 164 19.90 0.54 -0.20
CA LEU A 164 19.08 -0.63 0.14
C LEU A 164 17.64 -0.25 0.49
N ARG A 165 17.44 0.87 1.19
CA ARG A 165 16.12 1.40 1.54
C ARG A 165 15.36 1.88 0.30
N GLN A 166 16.05 2.54 -0.64
CA GLN A 166 15.44 2.95 -1.91
C GLN A 166 15.04 1.73 -2.76
N ALA A 167 15.89 0.70 -2.84
CA ALA A 167 15.64 -0.49 -3.65
C ALA A 167 14.46 -1.36 -3.15
N THR A 168 14.23 -1.36 -1.83
CA THR A 168 13.16 -2.15 -1.18
C THR A 168 11.88 -1.34 -0.97
N GLY A 169 11.95 -0.02 -0.97
CA GLY A 169 10.84 0.87 -0.62
C GLY A 169 10.48 0.87 0.88
N VAL A 170 11.25 0.21 1.74
CA VAL A 170 11.00 0.13 3.18
C VAL A 170 11.67 1.32 3.89
N PRO A 171 10.92 2.33 4.40
CA PRO A 171 11.55 3.48 5.05
C PRO A 171 12.12 3.13 6.44
N SER A 172 13.08 3.92 6.91
CA SER A 172 13.48 3.88 8.33
C SER A 172 12.31 4.35 9.21
N PRO A 173 12.02 3.75 10.38
CA PRO A 173 12.81 2.74 11.11
C PRO A 173 12.36 1.29 10.89
N TYR A 174 11.55 1.00 9.86
CA TYR A 174 10.94 -0.32 9.69
C TYR A 174 11.99 -1.39 9.33
N PRO A 175 11.92 -2.62 9.90
CA PRO A 175 12.87 -3.68 9.57
C PRO A 175 12.61 -4.24 8.17
N PHE A 176 13.68 -4.73 7.52
CA PHE A 176 13.52 -5.54 6.31
C PHE A 176 12.89 -6.89 6.63
N THR A 177 12.20 -7.44 5.65
CA THR A 177 11.43 -8.67 5.74
C THR A 177 11.94 -9.68 4.72
N ALA A 178 11.51 -10.95 4.85
CA ALA A 178 11.87 -11.98 3.88
C ALA A 178 11.48 -11.62 2.42
N ALA A 179 10.42 -10.83 2.23
CA ALA A 179 9.99 -10.38 0.90
C ALA A 179 10.97 -9.39 0.25
N ASP A 180 11.81 -8.72 1.05
CA ASP A 180 12.77 -7.72 0.58
C ASP A 180 14.09 -8.35 0.11
N LEU A 181 14.32 -9.64 0.41
CA LEU A 181 15.58 -10.35 0.12
C LEU A 181 16.02 -10.28 -1.35
N PRO A 182 15.16 -10.47 -2.36
CA PRO A 182 15.56 -10.34 -3.76
C PRO A 182 15.99 -8.93 -4.16
N ALA A 183 15.33 -7.91 -3.60
CA ALA A 183 15.68 -6.51 -3.87
C ALA A 183 17.00 -6.15 -3.19
N LEU A 184 17.21 -6.59 -1.94
CA LEU A 184 18.46 -6.42 -1.21
C LEU A 184 19.64 -7.10 -1.91
N ALA A 185 19.47 -8.35 -2.36
CA ALA A 185 20.53 -9.12 -3.02
C ALA A 185 21.00 -8.43 -4.32
N ARG A 186 20.06 -8.01 -5.19
CA ARG A 186 20.37 -7.32 -6.43
C ARG A 186 21.10 -5.99 -6.20
N GLU A 187 20.63 -5.20 -5.23
CA GLU A 187 21.24 -3.91 -4.94
C GLU A 187 22.62 -4.05 -4.29
N LEU A 188 22.80 -5.01 -3.38
CA LEU A 188 24.11 -5.33 -2.82
C LEU A 188 25.08 -5.77 -3.91
N GLN A 189 24.66 -6.65 -4.81
CA GLN A 189 25.49 -7.08 -5.94
C GLN A 189 25.96 -5.89 -6.78
N ARG A 190 25.03 -5.01 -7.18
CA ARG A 190 25.33 -3.80 -7.96
C ARG A 190 26.35 -2.91 -7.23
N ILE A 191 26.16 -2.68 -5.93
CA ILE A 191 27.08 -1.86 -5.12
C ILE A 191 28.46 -2.53 -5.02
N MET A 192 28.51 -3.83 -4.77
CA MET A 192 29.78 -4.57 -4.66
C MET A 192 30.60 -4.52 -5.95
N GLU A 193 29.95 -4.66 -7.11
CA GLU A 193 30.60 -4.56 -8.42
C GLU A 193 31.23 -3.17 -8.61
N ILE A 194 30.46 -2.10 -8.37
CA ILE A 194 30.95 -0.71 -8.43
C ILE A 194 32.12 -0.49 -7.46
N SER A 195 32.01 -1.01 -6.23
CA SER A 195 33.08 -0.90 -5.23
C SER A 195 34.35 -1.63 -5.64
N HIS A 196 34.25 -2.82 -6.24
CA HIS A 196 35.41 -3.59 -6.71
C HIS A 196 36.15 -2.86 -7.82
N GLU A 197 35.41 -2.31 -8.78
CA GLU A 197 35.97 -1.56 -9.90
C GLU A 197 36.67 -0.29 -9.43
N THR A 198 36.03 0.46 -8.53
CA THR A 198 36.61 1.67 -7.93
C THR A 198 37.94 1.37 -7.24
N ARG A 199 38.04 0.26 -6.52
CA ARG A 199 39.28 -0.18 -5.86
C ARG A 199 40.36 -0.57 -6.86
N SER A 200 40.00 -1.32 -7.90
CA SER A 200 40.93 -1.72 -8.97
C SER A 200 41.59 -0.49 -9.60
N LEU A 201 40.79 0.52 -9.95
CA LEU A 201 41.29 1.77 -10.53
C LEU A 201 42.25 2.52 -9.61
N LEU A 202 41.91 2.61 -8.32
CA LEU A 202 42.78 3.26 -7.32
C LEU A 202 44.13 2.54 -7.19
N GLN A 203 44.12 1.21 -7.17
CA GLN A 203 45.35 0.42 -7.11
C GLN A 203 46.18 0.56 -8.39
N GLN A 204 45.54 0.60 -9.56
CA GLN A 204 46.21 0.84 -10.83
C GLN A 204 46.86 2.23 -10.86
N LEU A 205 46.16 3.27 -10.39
CA LEU A 205 46.70 4.61 -10.24
C LEU A 205 47.95 4.62 -9.36
N GLU A 206 47.84 4.06 -8.16
CA GLU A 206 48.94 4.02 -7.21
C GLU A 206 50.18 3.33 -7.79
N LYS A 207 49.97 2.17 -8.43
CA LYS A 207 51.05 1.41 -9.09
C LYS A 207 51.71 2.21 -10.21
N GLN A 208 50.93 2.84 -11.08
CA GLN A 208 51.45 3.59 -12.22
C GLN A 208 52.17 4.87 -11.78
N VAL A 209 51.65 5.59 -10.79
CA VAL A 209 52.33 6.76 -10.22
C VAL A 209 53.67 6.36 -9.60
N LEU A 210 53.69 5.29 -8.79
CA LEU A 210 54.92 4.81 -8.17
C LEU A 210 55.97 4.39 -9.22
N GLN A 211 55.55 3.65 -10.23
CA GLN A 211 56.47 3.10 -11.23
C GLN A 211 56.95 4.18 -12.22
N GLN A 212 56.03 4.93 -12.82
CA GLN A 212 56.34 5.82 -13.93
C GLN A 212 56.78 7.21 -13.46
N VAL A 213 56.16 7.75 -12.42
CA VAL A 213 56.44 9.10 -11.93
C VAL A 213 57.53 9.09 -10.87
N VAL A 214 57.38 8.26 -9.83
CA VAL A 214 58.32 8.26 -8.69
C VAL A 214 59.64 7.56 -9.03
N ARG A 215 59.60 6.31 -9.52
CA ARG A 215 60.82 5.53 -9.81
C ARG A 215 61.51 5.98 -11.09
N ASN A 216 60.75 6.20 -12.16
CA ASN A 216 61.30 6.51 -13.48
C ASN A 216 61.35 8.03 -13.79
N ARG A 217 60.94 8.90 -12.86
CA ARG A 217 60.91 10.37 -13.03
C ARG A 217 60.15 10.86 -14.27
N GLY A 218 59.14 10.12 -14.72
CA GLY A 218 58.27 10.50 -15.82
C GLY A 218 57.18 11.51 -15.44
N GLU A 219 56.43 11.98 -16.43
CA GLU A 219 55.31 12.91 -16.21
C GLU A 219 54.06 12.23 -15.67
N LEU A 220 53.26 12.96 -14.87
CA LEU A 220 52.00 12.47 -14.32
C LEU A 220 50.84 12.46 -15.33
N ARG A 221 50.85 13.38 -16.31
CA ARG A 221 49.74 13.56 -17.27
C ARG A 221 49.40 12.28 -18.06
N PRO A 222 50.36 11.51 -18.60
CA PRO A 222 50.07 10.27 -19.31
C PRO A 222 49.37 9.22 -18.45
N VAL A 223 49.77 9.09 -17.17
CA VAL A 223 49.15 8.18 -16.20
C VAL A 223 47.68 8.55 -15.97
N LEU A 224 47.40 9.83 -15.75
CA LEU A 224 46.03 10.31 -15.54
C LEU A 224 45.14 10.10 -16.78
N ASN A 225 45.67 10.37 -17.97
CA ASN A 225 44.95 10.17 -19.23
C ASN A 225 44.59 8.69 -19.46
N HIS A 226 45.51 7.78 -19.15
CA HIS A 226 45.29 6.35 -19.24
C HIS A 226 44.16 5.88 -18.32
N ILE A 227 44.14 6.36 -17.07
CA ILE A 227 43.12 5.98 -16.09
C ILE A 227 41.77 6.61 -16.42
N GLN A 228 41.74 7.85 -16.93
CA GLN A 228 40.52 8.46 -17.43
C GLN A 228 39.96 7.70 -18.65
N HIS A 229 40.82 7.10 -19.46
CA HIS A 229 40.39 6.23 -20.55
C HIS A 229 39.83 4.90 -20.03
N GLU A 230 40.50 4.23 -19.09
CA GLU A 230 39.98 3.01 -18.44
C GLU A 230 38.63 3.27 -17.75
N PHE A 231 38.49 4.39 -17.05
CA PHE A 231 37.24 4.81 -16.41
C PHE A 231 36.10 4.99 -17.42
N ARG A 232 36.38 5.56 -18.60
CA ARG A 232 35.37 5.71 -19.66
C ARG A 232 34.93 4.36 -20.23
N GLN A 233 35.83 3.38 -20.33
CA GLN A 233 35.48 2.03 -20.77
C GLN A 233 34.64 1.27 -19.75
N LEU A 234 34.75 1.58 -18.46
CA LEU A 234 33.90 1.02 -17.41
C LEU A 234 32.43 1.47 -17.52
N SER A 235 32.09 2.55 -18.24
CA SER A 235 30.68 2.96 -18.42
C SER A 235 29.89 2.06 -19.39
N LEU A 236 30.51 1.05 -20.01
CA LEU A 236 29.85 0.08 -20.90
C LEU A 236 29.46 -1.21 -20.14
N LEU A 237 29.03 -1.07 -18.89
CA LEU A 237 28.62 -2.15 -17.95
C LEU A 237 27.35 -2.90 -18.42
N GLY A 238 27.44 -3.58 -19.55
CA GLY A 238 26.51 -4.63 -19.96
C GLY A 238 27.06 -6.04 -19.75
N GLU A 239 28.39 -6.24 -19.67
CA GLU A 239 28.97 -7.59 -19.84
C GLU A 239 30.12 -7.99 -18.90
N THR A 240 30.55 -7.18 -17.94
CA THR A 240 31.65 -7.56 -17.05
C THR A 240 31.23 -8.61 -16.03
N ARG A 241 31.48 -9.88 -16.38
CA ARG A 241 31.51 -11.06 -15.51
C ARG A 241 31.86 -10.70 -14.06
N SER A 242 30.88 -10.91 -13.17
CA SER A 242 30.96 -10.78 -11.71
C SER A 242 32.36 -11.03 -11.14
N ARG A 243 33.06 -9.97 -10.73
CA ARG A 243 34.36 -10.04 -10.01
C ARG A 243 34.18 -10.28 -8.51
N LEU A 244 33.08 -10.89 -8.12
CA LEU A 244 32.81 -11.24 -6.73
C LEU A 244 33.65 -12.45 -6.32
N ASN A 245 34.22 -12.40 -5.12
CA ASN A 245 34.96 -13.53 -4.56
C ASN A 245 34.00 -14.68 -4.20
N ASN A 246 34.51 -15.91 -4.09
CA ASN A 246 33.68 -17.09 -3.82
C ASN A 246 32.84 -16.95 -2.53
N VAL A 247 33.40 -16.32 -1.49
CA VAL A 247 32.69 -16.08 -0.21
C VAL A 247 31.52 -15.10 -0.42
N GLU A 248 31.71 -14.05 -1.20
CA GLU A 248 30.69 -13.02 -1.45
C GLU A 248 29.54 -13.58 -2.30
N ARG A 249 29.86 -14.35 -3.34
CA ARG A 249 28.86 -15.07 -4.14
C ARG A 249 28.04 -16.03 -3.29
N GLN A 250 28.70 -16.79 -2.40
CA GLN A 250 28.01 -17.69 -1.49
C GLN A 250 27.12 -16.93 -0.50
N SER A 251 27.59 -15.79 0.02
CA SER A 251 26.81 -14.95 0.95
C SER A 251 25.61 -14.28 0.28
N LEU A 252 25.70 -13.87 -0.99
CA LEU A 252 24.56 -13.37 -1.77
C LEU A 252 23.56 -14.49 -2.09
N ALA A 253 24.04 -15.65 -2.54
CA ALA A 253 23.19 -16.81 -2.80
C ALA A 253 22.43 -17.29 -1.56
N ARG A 254 22.99 -17.10 -0.35
CA ARG A 254 22.28 -17.38 0.91
C ARG A 254 21.08 -16.46 1.14
N LEU A 255 21.13 -15.21 0.67
CA LEU A 255 19.99 -14.29 0.74
C LEU A 255 18.89 -14.70 -0.25
N GLU A 256 19.26 -15.18 -1.43
CA GLU A 256 18.30 -15.57 -2.48
C GLU A 256 17.57 -16.89 -2.17
N ARG A 257 18.22 -17.85 -1.51
CA ARG A 257 17.64 -19.19 -1.23
C ARG A 257 16.40 -19.20 -0.33
N ARG A 258 16.16 -18.18 0.49
CA ARG A 258 14.92 -18.09 1.31
C ARG A 258 13.80 -17.34 0.58
N ALA A 259 14.11 -16.66 -0.52
CA ALA A 259 13.13 -15.89 -1.27
C ALA A 259 12.35 -16.73 -2.29
N GLY A 260 12.80 -17.96 -2.58
CA GLY A 260 12.14 -18.93 -3.47
C GLY A 260 11.34 -20.00 -2.73
#